data_AF-A0A8H6MH08-F1
#
_entry.id   AF-A0A8H6MH08-F1
#
_cell.length_a   1.000
_cell.length_b   1.000
_cell.length_c   1.000
_cell.angle_alpha   90.00
_cell.angle_beta   90.00
_cell.angle_gamma   90.00
#
_symmetry.space_group_name_H-M   'P 1'
#
loop_
_entity.id
_entity.type
_entity.pdbx_description
1 polymer ?
#
loop_
_entity_poly.entity_id
_entity_poly.type
_entity_poly.pdbx_seq_one_letter_code
_entity_poly.pdbx_strand_id
1 'polypeptide(L)'
;PPQMAYVLDHCYNEPELFRRELLMDAIAVEALAEALEVNPVFHNTSNNSQRPVIEQLAVVLYRFGHYGNAAGLHKVAQWAGCAKGTVHLYTQRVMKAILSPSFLNSAVRLPTEEEKEKAKSWVEKTSGVPSWRDGWCFVDGTLIPLYVRPHWYGPSYFDRKCNYSLNIQ
;
A
#
# COMPACT_ATOMS: atom_id res chain seq x y z
N PRO A 1 -1.48 -14.79 -22.36
CA PRO A 1 -1.17 -15.79 -21.31
C PRO A 1 -1.36 -15.14 -19.94
N PRO A 2 -1.65 -15.90 -18.87
CA PRO A 2 -1.65 -15.35 -17.52
C PRO A 2 -0.25 -14.83 -17.16
N GLN A 3 -0.20 -13.70 -16.47
CA GLN A 3 1.03 -12.95 -16.17
C GLN A 3 1.44 -13.04 -14.69
N MET A 4 0.51 -13.39 -13.78
CA MET A 4 0.79 -13.42 -12.34
C MET A 4 2.02 -14.24 -11.96
N ALA A 5 2.18 -15.45 -12.49
CA ALA A 5 3.34 -16.30 -12.21
C ALA A 5 4.65 -15.65 -12.71
N TYR A 6 4.63 -15.04 -13.90
CA TYR A 6 5.78 -14.30 -14.40
C TYR A 6 6.14 -13.12 -13.48
N VAL A 7 5.15 -12.37 -13.00
CA VAL A 7 5.38 -11.25 -12.08
C VAL A 7 5.99 -11.72 -10.76
N LEU A 8 5.47 -12.81 -10.17
CA LEU A 8 5.96 -13.34 -8.91
C LEU A 8 7.35 -13.98 -9.05
N ASP A 9 7.59 -14.76 -10.10
CA ASP A 9 8.80 -15.57 -10.22
C ASP A 9 9.96 -14.81 -10.90
N HIS A 10 9.66 -13.96 -11.88
CA HIS A 10 10.67 -13.35 -12.76
C HIS A 10 10.86 -11.86 -12.50
N CYS A 11 9.82 -11.12 -12.13
CA CYS A 11 9.95 -9.70 -11.81
C CYS A 11 10.41 -9.44 -10.36
N TYR A 12 10.65 -10.49 -9.56
CA TYR A 12 11.11 -10.34 -8.17
C TYR A 12 12.36 -9.45 -8.03
N ASN A 13 13.33 -9.63 -8.94
CA ASN A 13 14.57 -8.86 -8.96
C ASN A 13 14.47 -7.57 -9.80
N GLU A 14 13.28 -7.21 -10.27
CA GLU A 14 13.01 -6.01 -11.09
C GLU A 14 11.97 -5.12 -10.38
N PRO A 15 12.37 -4.33 -9.36
CA PRO A 15 11.45 -3.62 -8.48
C PRO A 15 10.48 -2.68 -9.22
N GLU A 16 10.94 -2.04 -10.30
CA GLU A 16 10.09 -1.16 -11.11
C GLU A 16 8.95 -1.91 -11.79
N LEU A 17 9.24 -3.06 -12.39
CA LEU A 17 8.23 -3.90 -13.04
C LEU A 17 7.29 -4.51 -12.01
N PHE A 18 7.83 -5.00 -10.89
CA PHE A 18 7.02 -5.59 -9.84
C PHE A 18 6.05 -4.57 -9.21
N ARG A 19 6.54 -3.37 -8.85
CA ARG A 19 5.70 -2.29 -8.33
C ARG A 19 4.69 -1.79 -9.35
N ARG A 20 5.01 -1.78 -10.64
CA ARG A 20 4.05 -1.39 -11.67
C ARG A 20 2.82 -2.32 -11.67
N GLU A 21 3.03 -3.61 -11.42
CA GLU A 21 1.95 -4.61 -11.44
C GLU A 21 1.22 -4.69 -10.09
N LEU A 22 1.94 -4.66 -8.96
CA LEU A 22 1.41 -4.96 -7.62
C LEU A 22 1.45 -3.78 -6.63
N LEU A 23 1.91 -2.60 -7.04
CA LEU A 23 2.06 -1.36 -6.26
C LEU A 23 2.96 -1.44 -5.02
N MET A 24 3.58 -2.58 -4.75
CA MET A 24 4.42 -2.83 -3.59
C MET A 24 5.74 -3.46 -4.03
N ASP A 25 6.76 -3.39 -3.16
CA ASP A 25 7.99 -4.15 -3.34
C ASP A 25 7.77 -5.64 -3.14
N ALA A 26 8.52 -6.48 -3.87
CA ALA A 26 8.42 -7.93 -3.75
C ALA A 26 8.64 -8.41 -2.32
N ILE A 27 9.68 -7.89 -1.65
CA ILE A 27 9.98 -8.15 -0.24
C ILE A 27 8.81 -7.77 0.67
N ALA A 28 8.14 -6.64 0.39
CA ALA A 28 7.00 -6.20 1.19
C ALA A 28 5.76 -7.09 0.95
N VAL A 29 5.55 -7.57 -0.27
CA VAL A 29 4.48 -8.52 -0.60
C VAL A 29 4.73 -9.87 0.08
N GLU A 30 5.96 -10.37 0.07
CA GLU A 30 6.33 -11.61 0.76
C GLU A 30 6.13 -11.50 2.27
N ALA A 31 6.65 -10.43 2.89
CA ALA A 31 6.49 -10.20 4.32
C ALA A 31 5.01 -10.08 4.72
N LEU A 32 4.19 -9.43 3.88
CA LEU A 32 2.75 -9.34 4.11
C LEU A 32 2.08 -10.71 3.94
N ALA A 33 2.44 -11.50 2.92
CA ALA A 33 1.91 -12.84 2.72
C ALA A 33 2.22 -13.75 3.91
N GLU A 34 3.47 -13.75 4.38
CA GLU A 34 3.90 -14.51 5.56
C GLU A 34 3.13 -14.10 6.81
N ALA A 35 2.95 -12.80 7.04
CA ALA A 35 2.18 -12.29 8.18
C ALA A 35 0.69 -12.66 8.12
N LEU A 36 0.13 -12.84 6.91
CA LEU A 36 -1.26 -13.25 6.70
C LEU A 36 -1.46 -14.77 6.74
N GLU A 37 -0.42 -15.56 6.48
CA GLU A 37 -0.47 -17.03 6.39
C GLU A 37 -1.07 -17.69 7.64
N VAL A 38 -0.80 -17.14 8.82
CA VAL A 38 -1.31 -17.65 10.11
C VAL A 38 -2.84 -17.56 10.24
N ASN A 39 -3.51 -16.77 9.39
CA ASN A 39 -4.95 -16.58 9.49
C ASN A 39 -5.72 -17.85 9.06
N PRO A 40 -6.67 -18.35 9.88
CA PRO A 40 -7.46 -19.54 9.55
C PRO A 40 -8.18 -19.52 8.21
N VAL A 41 -8.41 -18.33 7.63
CA VAL A 41 -9.05 -18.19 6.31
C VAL A 41 -8.25 -18.84 5.17
N PHE A 42 -6.92 -18.97 5.33
CA PHE A 42 -6.03 -19.58 4.34
C PHE A 42 -5.81 -21.07 4.57
N HIS A 43 -6.32 -21.63 5.67
CA HIS A 43 -6.26 -23.05 5.94
C HIS A 43 -7.60 -23.71 5.65
N ASN A 44 -7.59 -24.89 5.02
CA ASN A 44 -8.77 -25.73 4.86
C ASN A 44 -8.48 -27.17 5.30
N THR A 45 -9.53 -27.92 5.59
CA THR A 45 -9.47 -29.35 5.95
C THR A 45 -9.79 -30.26 4.77
N SER A 46 -9.73 -29.74 3.54
CA SER A 46 -10.11 -30.48 2.34
C SER A 46 -8.91 -31.12 1.66
N ASN A 47 -9.13 -32.18 0.88
CA ASN A 47 -8.08 -32.81 0.08
C ASN A 47 -7.56 -31.95 -1.08
N ASN A 48 -8.19 -30.80 -1.34
CA ASN A 48 -7.72 -29.81 -2.31
C ASN A 48 -7.05 -28.67 -1.54
N SER A 49 -5.73 -28.57 -1.62
CA SER A 49 -4.97 -27.50 -0.99
C SER A 49 -5.43 -26.14 -1.53
N GLN A 50 -5.49 -25.14 -0.64
CA GLN A 50 -5.65 -23.76 -1.10
C GLN A 50 -4.40 -23.32 -1.87
N ARG A 51 -4.57 -22.37 -2.81
CA ARG A 51 -3.41 -21.74 -3.46
C ARG A 51 -2.62 -20.92 -2.42
N PRO A 52 -1.29 -20.77 -2.60
CA PRO A 52 -0.44 -19.99 -1.69
C PRO A 52 -0.99 -18.58 -1.41
N VAL A 53 -0.78 -18.08 -0.19
CA VAL A 53 -1.28 -16.76 0.21
C VAL A 53 -0.68 -15.64 -0.63
N ILE A 54 0.58 -15.75 -1.02
CA ILE A 54 1.24 -14.79 -1.92
C ILE A 54 0.52 -14.65 -3.27
N GLU A 55 0.02 -15.75 -3.85
CA GLU A 55 -0.75 -15.71 -5.09
C GLU A 55 -2.13 -15.07 -4.87
N GLN A 56 -2.80 -15.40 -3.77
CA GLN A 56 -4.09 -14.79 -3.42
C GLN A 56 -3.93 -13.28 -3.19
N LEU A 57 -2.85 -12.88 -2.52
CA LEU A 57 -2.50 -11.48 -2.25
C LEU A 57 -2.16 -10.74 -3.55
N ALA A 58 -1.35 -11.33 -4.44
CA ALA A 58 -1.00 -10.74 -5.72
C ALA A 58 -2.23 -10.42 -6.58
N VAL A 59 -3.22 -11.33 -6.63
CA VAL A 59 -4.50 -11.06 -7.32
C VAL A 59 -5.22 -9.85 -6.74
N VAL A 60 -5.19 -9.68 -5.42
CA VAL A 60 -5.88 -8.60 -4.73
C VAL A 60 -5.15 -7.27 -4.90
N LEU A 61 -3.82 -7.27 -4.78
CA LEU A 61 -2.98 -6.10 -5.04
C LEU A 61 -3.12 -5.63 -6.49
N TYR A 62 -3.04 -6.55 -7.46
CA TYR A 62 -3.28 -6.22 -8.86
C TYR A 62 -4.66 -5.61 -9.07
N ARG A 63 -5.70 -6.22 -8.47
CA ARG A 63 -7.08 -5.72 -8.56
C ARG A 63 -7.23 -4.31 -7.99
N PHE A 64 -6.62 -4.02 -6.84
CA PHE A 64 -6.73 -2.72 -6.17
C PHE A 64 -5.80 -1.66 -6.76
N GLY A 65 -4.73 -2.07 -7.44
CA GLY A 65 -3.84 -1.15 -8.13
C GLY A 65 -4.36 -0.63 -9.47
N HIS A 66 -5.47 -1.19 -9.95
CA HIS A 66 -6.10 -0.80 -11.21
C HIS A 66 -7.47 -0.16 -10.98
N TYR A 67 -7.88 0.71 -11.91
CA TYR A 67 -9.18 1.38 -11.89
C TYR A 67 -9.98 1.09 -13.16
N GLY A 68 -11.30 1.32 -13.10
CA GLY A 68 -12.21 1.13 -14.23
C GLY A 68 -12.25 -0.31 -14.74
N ASN A 69 -12.20 -0.49 -16.06
CA ASN A 69 -12.32 -1.81 -16.69
C ASN A 69 -11.16 -2.77 -16.35
N ALA A 70 -9.98 -2.24 -15.98
CA ALA A 70 -8.82 -3.04 -15.60
C ALA A 70 -9.00 -3.70 -14.22
N ALA A 71 -9.77 -3.07 -13.32
CA ALA A 71 -10.14 -3.63 -12.01
C ALA A 71 -11.28 -4.67 -12.09
N GLY A 72 -11.88 -4.85 -13.27
CA GLY A 72 -12.99 -5.76 -13.49
C GLY A 72 -12.58 -7.22 -13.29
N LEU A 73 -13.43 -8.02 -12.66
CA LEU A 73 -13.15 -9.42 -12.33
C LEU A 73 -12.69 -10.25 -13.55
N HIS A 74 -13.19 -9.94 -14.75
CA HIS A 74 -12.76 -10.62 -15.98
C HIS A 74 -11.29 -10.34 -16.32
N LYS A 75 -10.85 -9.09 -16.24
CA LYS A 75 -9.48 -8.70 -16.59
C LYS A 75 -8.49 -9.23 -15.57
N VAL A 76 -8.84 -9.12 -14.29
CA VAL A 76 -8.03 -9.68 -13.19
C VAL A 76 -7.93 -11.20 -13.32
N ALA A 77 -9.03 -11.89 -13.62
CA ALA A 77 -9.04 -13.34 -13.86
C ALA A 77 -8.14 -13.75 -15.05
N GLN A 78 -8.19 -12.97 -16.14
CA GLN A 78 -7.33 -13.19 -17.31
C GLN A 78 -5.84 -12.98 -16.99
N TRP A 79 -5.50 -11.95 -16.22
CA TRP A 79 -4.14 -11.69 -15.76
C TRP A 79 -3.63 -12.77 -14.81
N ALA A 80 -4.47 -13.20 -13.86
CA ALA A 80 -4.12 -14.21 -12.85
C ALA A 80 -4.15 -15.65 -13.37
N GLY A 81 -4.83 -15.92 -14.49
CA GLY A 81 -5.05 -17.27 -14.99
C GLY A 81 -6.00 -18.08 -14.10
N CYS A 82 -7.02 -17.45 -13.53
CA CYS A 82 -8.00 -18.11 -12.66
C CYS A 82 -9.44 -17.75 -13.05
N ALA A 83 -10.43 -18.38 -12.40
CA ALA A 83 -11.83 -18.07 -12.66
C ALA A 83 -12.26 -16.76 -11.97
N LYS A 84 -13.29 -16.08 -12.51
CA LYS A 84 -13.84 -14.85 -11.89
C LYS A 84 -14.28 -15.06 -10.44
N GLY A 85 -14.89 -16.21 -10.14
CA GLY A 85 -15.28 -16.58 -8.78
C GLY A 85 -14.08 -16.72 -7.84
N THR A 86 -12.95 -17.19 -8.37
CA THR A 86 -11.69 -17.30 -7.63
C THR A 86 -11.13 -15.92 -7.27
N VAL A 87 -11.15 -14.95 -8.18
CA VAL A 87 -10.75 -13.56 -7.88
C VAL A 87 -11.60 -12.97 -6.75
N HIS A 88 -12.92 -13.18 -6.80
CA HIS A 88 -13.81 -12.73 -5.75
C HIS A 88 -13.50 -13.39 -4.41
N LEU A 89 -13.30 -14.71 -4.40
CA LEU A 89 -12.94 -15.49 -3.23
C LEU A 89 -11.62 -15.01 -2.61
N TYR A 90 -10.56 -14.81 -3.41
CA TYR A 90 -9.27 -14.32 -2.92
C TYR A 90 -9.41 -12.92 -2.32
N THR A 91 -10.19 -12.04 -2.95
CA THR A 91 -10.47 -10.72 -2.40
C THR A 91 -11.14 -10.82 -1.03
N GLN A 92 -12.17 -11.67 -0.88
CA GLN A 92 -12.83 -11.85 0.41
C GLN A 92 -11.89 -12.38 1.48
N ARG A 93 -11.03 -13.37 1.14
CA ARG A 93 -10.10 -13.98 2.09
C ARG A 93 -9.03 -12.99 2.56
N VAL A 94 -8.35 -12.32 1.62
CA VAL A 94 -7.33 -11.33 1.92
C VAL A 94 -7.92 -10.17 2.72
N MET A 95 -9.09 -9.65 2.33
CA MET A 95 -9.76 -8.60 3.09
C MET A 95 -10.13 -9.06 4.50
N LYS A 96 -10.63 -10.30 4.68
CA LYS A 96 -10.95 -10.84 6.01
C LYS A 96 -9.71 -10.98 6.88
N ALA A 97 -8.57 -11.37 6.31
CA ALA A 97 -7.32 -11.51 7.05
C ALA A 97 -6.74 -10.14 7.44
N ILE A 98 -6.65 -9.20 6.49
CA ILE A 98 -6.14 -7.85 6.72
C ILE A 98 -7.01 -7.10 7.72
N LEU A 99 -8.35 -7.22 7.61
CA LEU A 99 -9.29 -6.54 8.50
C LEU A 99 -9.54 -7.30 9.82
N SER A 100 -8.82 -8.40 10.07
CA SER A 100 -8.95 -9.10 11.34
C SER A 100 -8.44 -8.20 12.49
N PRO A 101 -9.14 -8.14 13.64
CA PRO A 101 -8.70 -7.28 14.75
C PRO A 101 -7.27 -7.53 15.21
N SER A 102 -6.83 -8.80 15.19
CA SER A 102 -5.46 -9.19 15.54
C SER A 102 -4.42 -8.59 14.60
N PHE A 103 -4.69 -8.58 13.28
CA PHE A 103 -3.77 -8.02 12.28
C PHE A 103 -3.84 -6.49 12.25
N LEU A 104 -5.03 -5.90 12.29
CA LEU A 104 -5.20 -4.45 12.30
C LEU A 104 -4.53 -3.81 13.51
N ASN A 105 -4.69 -4.37 14.71
CA ASN A 105 -4.13 -3.79 15.92
C ASN A 105 -2.60 -3.88 15.98
N SER A 106 -1.99 -4.87 15.31
CA SER A 106 -0.53 -5.00 15.23
C SER A 106 0.06 -4.12 14.12
N ALA A 107 -0.60 -4.05 12.97
CA ALA A 107 -0.11 -3.33 11.79
C ALA A 107 -0.43 -1.83 11.82
N VAL A 108 -1.59 -1.43 12.34
CA VAL A 108 -2.07 -0.04 12.38
C VAL A 108 -2.07 0.46 13.82
N ARG A 109 -0.88 0.80 14.31
CA ARG A 109 -0.68 1.37 15.65
C ARG A 109 -0.02 2.74 15.60
N LEU A 110 -0.18 3.52 16.67
CA LEU A 110 0.60 4.73 16.84
C LEU A 110 2.09 4.37 17.00
N PRO A 111 3.00 5.21 16.48
CA PRO A 111 4.43 4.98 16.63
C PRO A 111 4.85 5.10 18.10
N THR A 112 5.81 4.28 18.51
CA THR A 112 6.43 4.36 19.84
C THR A 112 7.29 5.61 19.98
N GLU A 113 7.60 6.04 21.19
CA GLU A 113 8.49 7.20 21.40
C GLU A 113 9.87 6.99 20.75
N GLU A 114 10.38 5.75 20.73
CA GLU A 114 11.63 5.43 20.04
C GLU A 114 11.53 5.59 18.52
N GLU A 115 10.42 5.13 17.91
CA GLU A 115 10.16 5.30 16.47
C GLU A 115 10.00 6.77 16.11
N LYS A 116 9.29 7.54 16.95
CA LYS A 116 9.16 8.99 16.80
C LYS A 116 10.53 9.65 16.83
N GLU A 117 11.37 9.34 17.82
CA GLU A 117 12.69 9.95 17.96
C GLU A 117 13.63 9.60 16.80
N LYS A 118 13.56 8.36 16.28
CA LYS A 118 14.28 7.96 15.06
C LYS A 118 13.81 8.78 13.85
N ALA A 119 12.51 8.97 13.69
CA ALA A 119 11.95 9.78 12.60
C ALA A 119 12.34 11.26 12.72
N LYS A 120 12.27 11.84 13.93
CA LYS A 120 12.75 13.21 14.24
C LYS A 120 14.21 13.38 13.86
N SER A 121 15.06 12.45 14.28
CA SER A 121 16.49 12.43 13.97
C SER A 121 16.73 12.33 12.46
N TRP A 122 15.93 11.55 11.75
CA TRP A 122 16.00 11.45 10.29
C TRP A 122 15.64 12.77 9.61
N VAL A 123 14.58 13.47 10.05
CA VAL A 123 14.20 14.78 9.50
C VAL A 123 15.28 15.83 9.75
N GLU A 124 15.79 15.90 10.98
CA GLU A 124 16.88 16.83 11.33
C GLU A 124 18.11 16.60 10.45
N LYS A 125 18.52 15.34 10.29
CA LYS A 125 19.66 14.96 9.44
C LYS A 125 19.42 15.26 7.96
N THR A 126 18.23 14.98 7.44
CA THR A 126 17.91 15.11 6.01
C THR A 126 17.70 16.57 5.61
N SER A 127 17.06 17.36 6.47
CA SER A 127 16.80 18.79 6.24
C SER A 127 17.99 19.69 6.59
N GLY A 128 18.85 19.28 7.53
CA GLY A 128 19.89 20.12 8.10
C GLY A 128 19.37 21.22 9.04
N VAL A 129 18.07 21.22 9.39
CA VAL A 129 17.42 22.23 10.22
C VAL A 129 16.89 21.58 11.51
N PRO A 130 17.55 21.78 12.67
CA PRO A 130 17.14 21.16 13.93
C PRO A 130 15.70 21.44 14.34
N SER A 131 15.21 22.66 14.08
CA SER A 131 13.83 23.06 14.40
C SER A 131 12.76 22.29 13.62
N TRP A 132 13.12 21.59 12.54
CA TRP A 132 12.17 20.83 11.73
C TRP A 132 11.96 19.42 12.24
N ARG A 133 12.72 18.96 13.24
CA ARG A 133 12.60 17.61 13.81
C ARG A 133 11.16 17.26 14.21
N ASP A 134 10.42 18.20 14.80
CA ASP A 134 9.04 17.95 15.25
C ASP A 134 8.03 17.84 14.09
N GLY A 135 8.47 18.13 12.86
CA GLY A 135 7.74 17.86 11.63
C GLY A 135 7.84 16.42 11.12
N TRP A 136 8.42 15.49 11.88
CA TRP A 136 8.62 14.08 11.51
C TRP A 136 7.36 13.32 11.05
N CYS A 137 6.17 13.79 11.41
CA CYS A 137 4.89 13.17 11.01
C CYS A 137 4.20 13.89 9.84
N PHE A 138 4.80 14.93 9.27
CA PHE A 138 4.27 15.57 8.06
C PHE A 138 4.61 14.71 6.85
N VAL A 139 3.60 13.99 6.36
CA VAL A 139 3.68 13.17 5.14
C VAL A 139 3.13 14.00 3.96
N ASP A 140 3.55 13.61 2.76
CA ASP A 140 3.17 14.20 1.48
C ASP A 140 1.70 14.70 1.43
N GLY A 141 1.52 15.96 1.01
CA GLY A 141 0.23 16.64 0.95
C GLY A 141 -0.16 17.40 2.22
N THR A 142 0.76 17.52 3.19
CA THR A 142 0.57 18.43 4.32
C THR A 142 0.70 19.87 3.84
N LEU A 143 -0.44 20.54 3.82
CA LEU A 143 -0.55 21.95 3.48
C LEU A 143 -0.15 22.82 4.67
N ILE A 144 0.90 23.62 4.53
CA ILE A 144 1.26 24.66 5.51
C ILE A 144 0.39 25.88 5.23
N PRO A 145 -0.54 26.23 6.13
CA PRO A 145 -1.39 27.40 5.92
C PRO A 145 -0.56 28.68 5.93
N LEU A 146 -0.79 29.52 4.94
CA LEU A 146 -0.22 30.85 4.84
C LEU A 146 -1.15 31.84 5.56
N TYR A 147 -0.57 32.68 6.41
CA TYR A 147 -1.31 33.72 7.13
C TYR A 147 -1.98 34.72 6.18
N VAL A 148 -1.33 35.03 5.06
CA VAL A 148 -1.83 35.95 4.03
C VAL A 148 -1.76 35.32 2.66
N ARG A 149 -2.67 35.75 1.78
CA ARG A 149 -2.59 35.48 0.34
C ARG A 149 -1.26 36.02 -0.21
N PRO A 150 -0.43 35.19 -0.85
CA PRO A 150 0.76 35.67 -1.54
C PRO A 150 0.41 36.71 -2.60
N HIS A 151 1.20 37.80 -2.64
CA HIS A 151 1.02 38.84 -3.64
C HIS A 151 1.28 38.29 -5.05
N TRP A 152 2.35 37.51 -5.20
CA TRP A 152 2.68 36.80 -6.42
C TRP A 152 1.96 35.47 -6.47
N TYR A 153 1.29 35.18 -7.59
CA TYR A 153 0.59 33.91 -7.84
C TYR A 153 -0.43 33.52 -6.77
N GLY A 154 -1.05 34.47 -6.06
CA GLY A 154 -1.98 34.20 -4.96
C GLY A 154 -3.04 33.12 -5.23
N PRO A 155 -3.72 33.07 -6.40
CA PRO A 155 -4.67 32.00 -6.72
C PRO A 155 -4.05 30.59 -6.76
N SER A 156 -2.78 30.47 -7.11
CA SER A 156 -2.06 29.18 -7.18
C SER A 156 -1.81 28.56 -5.81
N TYR A 157 -1.85 29.36 -4.74
CA TYR A 157 -1.74 28.89 -3.36
C TYR A 157 -3.11 28.59 -2.73
N PHE A 158 -4.21 28.79 -3.46
CA PHE A 158 -5.54 28.50 -2.94
C PHE A 158 -5.85 27.01 -3.11
N ASP A 159 -5.91 26.30 -1.98
CA ASP A 159 -6.06 24.85 -1.96
C ASP A 159 -7.52 24.38 -2.05
N ARG A 160 -7.70 23.06 -2.23
CA ARG A 160 -9.02 22.41 -2.25
C ARG A 160 -9.83 22.61 -0.96
N LYS A 161 -9.17 22.95 0.15
CA LYS A 161 -9.78 23.21 1.46
C LYS A 161 -10.14 24.68 1.66
N CYS A 162 -10.07 25.49 0.59
CA CYS A 162 -10.36 26.92 0.59
C CYS A 162 -9.43 27.73 1.50
N ASN A 163 -8.17 27.30 1.68
CA ASN A 163 -7.13 28.06 2.37
C ASN A 163 -6.01 28.46 1.43
N TYR A 164 -5.25 29.50 1.79
CA TYR A 164 -3.95 29.74 1.17
C TYR A 164 -2.92 28.86 1.87
N SER A 165 -2.24 27.99 1.13
CA SER A 165 -1.28 27.06 1.72
C SER A 165 -0.16 26.67 0.76
N LEU A 166 0.94 26.21 1.34
CA LEU A 166 2.08 25.65 0.63
C LEU A 166 2.09 24.13 0.80
N ASN A 167 2.27 23.41 -0.30
CA ASN A 167 2.70 22.03 -0.23
C ASN A 167 4.24 22.01 -0.16
N ILE A 168 4.79 21.36 0.85
CA ILE A 168 6.22 21.05 0.90
C ILE A 168 6.36 19.61 0.40
N GLN A 169 6.72 19.47 -0.87
CA GLN A 169 7.14 18.24 -1.54
C GLN A 169 8.49 18.47 -2.21
#